data_AF-A0A2V6FE72-F1
#
_entry.id   AF-A0A2V6FE72-F1
#
_cell.length_a   1.000
_cell.length_b   1.000
_cell.length_c   1.000
_cell.angle_alpha   90.00
_cell.angle_beta   90.00
_cell.angle_gamma   90.00
#
_symmetry.space_group_name_H-M   'P 1'
#
loop_
_entity.id
_entity.type
_entity.pdbx_description
1 polymer ?
#
loop_
_entity_poly.entity_id
_entity_poly.type
_entity_poly.pdbx_seq_one_letter_code
_entity_poly.pdbx_strand_id
1 'polypeptide(L)'
;LYVAGLQGWQTEAARITGLDRVRYTGRPVYMARDLKVDKAGVHITFTQPLDPKEAVDPQNYSGKRWNYRRTANYGSDEYSVATPERKGRDTLDITAAKVSPDGKTVTLAIDDLRPANVQIIRFNLKAKDGTPVNSEIQHTIHAIP
;
A
#
# COMPACT_ATOMS: atom_id res chain seq x y z
N LEU A 1 20.26 -1.59 -14.22
CA LEU A 1 20.03 -2.30 -12.95
C LEU A 1 20.31 -3.79 -13.19
N TYR A 2 21.11 -4.40 -12.34
CA TYR A 2 21.27 -5.86 -12.29
C TYR A 2 20.71 -6.32 -10.94
N VAL A 3 20.00 -7.44 -10.94
CA VAL A 3 19.39 -8.04 -9.75
C VAL A 3 19.90 -9.46 -9.63
N ALA A 4 20.40 -9.81 -8.45
CA ALA A 4 20.78 -11.19 -8.13
C ALA A 4 19.83 -11.72 -7.06
N GLY A 5 19.50 -13.00 -7.15
CA GLY A 5 18.57 -13.63 -6.22
C GLY A 5 18.81 -15.13 -6.11
N LEU A 6 18.27 -15.70 -5.03
CA LEU A 6 18.23 -17.13 -4.78
C LEU A 6 16.80 -17.56 -4.42
N GLN A 7 16.46 -18.79 -4.77
CA GLN A 7 15.20 -19.39 -4.37
C GLN A 7 15.27 -19.75 -2.88
N GLY A 8 14.30 -19.25 -2.10
CA GLY A 8 14.21 -19.47 -0.66
C GLY A 8 12.77 -19.57 -0.21
N TRP A 9 12.54 -19.50 1.10
CA TRP A 9 11.19 -19.58 1.68
C TRP A 9 10.30 -18.45 1.12
N GLN A 10 9.14 -18.82 0.58
CA GLN A 10 8.12 -17.95 -0.05
C GLN A 10 8.51 -17.36 -1.42
N THR A 11 9.48 -17.96 -2.11
CA THR A 11 9.88 -17.53 -3.46
C THR A 11 9.37 -18.50 -4.53
N GLU A 12 8.69 -17.97 -5.55
CA GLU A 12 8.23 -18.69 -6.75
C GLU A 12 9.27 -18.67 -7.90
N ALA A 13 10.57 -18.57 -7.57
CA ALA A 13 11.62 -18.45 -8.58
C ALA A 13 11.79 -19.77 -9.34
N ALA A 14 11.85 -19.70 -10.67
CA ALA A 14 12.02 -20.88 -11.52
C ALA A 14 13.41 -21.53 -11.41
N ARG A 15 14.40 -20.86 -10.79
CA ARG A 15 15.77 -21.33 -10.64
C ARG A 15 16.28 -21.04 -9.23
N ILE A 16 17.17 -21.90 -8.75
CA ILE A 16 17.79 -21.79 -7.41
C ILE A 16 18.60 -20.50 -7.26
N THR A 17 19.24 -20.04 -8.33
CA THR A 17 19.94 -18.75 -8.37
C THR A 17 19.72 -18.05 -9.70
N GLY A 18 19.86 -16.73 -9.71
CA GLY A 18 19.73 -15.92 -10.92
C GLY A 18 20.53 -14.62 -10.83
N LEU A 19 21.04 -14.17 -11.97
CA LEU A 19 21.56 -12.82 -12.18
C LEU A 19 20.87 -12.26 -13.42
N ASP A 20 19.92 -11.35 -13.18
CA ASP A 20 19.06 -10.77 -14.21
C ASP A 20 19.41 -9.32 -14.46
N ARG A 21 19.34 -8.90 -15.73
CA ARG A 21 19.46 -7.49 -16.10
C ARG A 21 18.09 -6.89 -16.34
N VAL A 22 17.72 -5.94 -15.48
CA VAL A 22 16.50 -5.14 -15.68
C VAL A 22 16.83 -3.95 -16.58
N ARG A 23 16.08 -3.82 -17.68
CA ARG A 23 16.14 -2.68 -18.59
C ARG A 23 14.77 -2.04 -18.69
N TYR A 24 14.71 -0.74 -18.44
CA TYR A 24 13.51 0.03 -18.70
C TYR A 24 13.24 0.07 -20.21
N THR A 25 11.99 -0.17 -20.60
CA THR A 25 11.57 -0.27 -22.00
C THR A 25 11.23 1.08 -22.63
N GLY A 26 11.23 2.16 -21.85
CA GLY A 26 10.75 3.48 -22.27
C GLY A 26 9.23 3.66 -22.18
N ARG A 27 8.47 2.59 -21.92
CA ARG A 27 7.00 2.63 -21.81
C ARG A 27 6.57 3.11 -20.42
N PRO A 28 5.43 3.82 -20.30
CA PRO A 28 4.88 4.23 -19.01
C PRO A 28 4.81 3.07 -18.00
N VAL A 29 5.19 3.35 -16.76
CA VAL A 29 5.02 2.44 -15.62
C VAL A 29 3.80 2.91 -14.84
N TYR A 30 2.95 1.97 -14.41
CA TYR A 30 1.69 2.23 -13.70
C TYR A 30 1.77 1.64 -12.29
N MET A 31 2.20 2.43 -11.31
CA MET A 31 2.37 1.98 -9.94
C MET A 31 2.27 3.14 -8.95
N ALA A 32 2.07 2.80 -7.67
CA ALA A 32 2.35 3.73 -6.58
C ALA A 32 3.87 3.94 -6.46
N ARG A 33 4.29 5.20 -6.33
CA ARG A 33 5.69 5.64 -6.28
C ARG A 33 6.09 6.17 -4.90
N ASP A 34 5.16 6.74 -4.16
CA ASP A 34 5.41 7.35 -2.85
C ASP A 34 4.17 7.25 -1.96
N LEU A 35 4.40 7.19 -0.65
CA LEU A 35 3.35 7.19 0.37
C LEU A 35 3.77 8.09 1.54
N LYS A 36 2.88 9.01 1.93
CA LYS A 36 3.05 9.87 3.10
C LYS A 36 1.81 9.85 3.98
N VAL A 37 1.99 10.18 5.25
CA VAL A 37 0.89 10.25 6.23
C VAL A 37 1.00 11.56 6.98
N ASP A 38 -0.11 12.26 7.12
CA ASP A 38 -0.27 13.42 7.98
C ASP A 38 -1.71 13.48 8.54
N LYS A 39 -2.07 14.60 9.20
CA LYS A 39 -3.40 14.78 9.81
C LYS A 39 -4.57 14.79 8.81
N ALA A 40 -4.30 15.06 7.53
CA ALA A 40 -5.32 15.02 6.48
C ALA A 40 -5.57 13.59 5.99
N GLY A 41 -4.62 12.67 6.18
CA GLY A 41 -4.80 11.27 5.81
C GLY A 41 -3.55 10.57 5.29
N VAL A 42 -3.77 9.59 4.42
CA VAL A 42 -2.70 8.88 3.70
C VAL A 42 -2.65 9.37 2.26
N HIS A 43 -1.48 9.87 1.84
CA HIS A 43 -1.23 10.37 0.49
C HIS A 43 -0.47 9.33 -0.31
N ILE A 44 -1.10 8.80 -1.36
CA ILE A 44 -0.50 7.84 -2.28
C ILE A 44 -0.23 8.56 -3.60
N THR A 45 1.04 8.64 -4.00
CA THR A 45 1.43 9.24 -5.28
C THR A 45 1.73 8.16 -6.31
N PHE A 46 1.13 8.27 -7.49
CA PHE A 46 1.25 7.34 -8.60
C PHE A 46 2.17 7.90 -9.69
N THR A 47 2.71 7.01 -10.51
CA THR A 47 3.58 7.36 -11.63
C THR A 47 2.82 8.04 -12.78
N GLN A 48 1.58 7.61 -13.03
CA GLN A 48 0.68 8.16 -14.06
C GLN A 48 -0.54 8.85 -13.45
N PRO A 49 -1.14 9.83 -14.15
CA PRO A 49 -2.41 10.42 -13.74
C PRO A 49 -3.52 9.35 -13.75
N LEU A 50 -4.37 9.37 -12.73
CA LEU A 50 -5.50 8.46 -12.57
C LEU A 50 -6.76 8.99 -13.28
N ASP A 51 -7.72 8.09 -13.52
CA ASP A 51 -9.08 8.50 -13.86
C ASP A 51 -9.68 9.24 -12.66
N PRO A 52 -10.09 10.52 -12.80
CA PRO A 52 -10.61 11.30 -11.68
C PRO A 52 -11.86 10.71 -11.05
N LYS A 53 -12.72 10.00 -11.81
CA LYS A 53 -13.95 9.42 -11.28
C LYS A 53 -13.67 8.21 -10.40
N GLU A 54 -12.72 7.37 -10.81
CA GLU A 54 -12.33 6.21 -10.01
C GLU A 54 -11.48 6.62 -8.79
N ALA A 55 -10.59 7.61 -8.95
CA ALA A 55 -9.67 8.04 -7.90
C ALA A 55 -10.34 8.78 -6.73
N VAL A 56 -11.53 9.37 -6.94
CA VAL A 56 -12.28 10.08 -5.88
C VAL A 56 -13.34 9.21 -5.21
N ASP A 57 -13.59 8.00 -5.73
CA ASP A 57 -14.53 7.07 -5.13
C ASP A 57 -13.84 6.25 -4.02
N PRO A 58 -14.19 6.45 -2.73
CA PRO A 58 -13.59 5.71 -1.64
C PRO A 58 -13.84 4.18 -1.72
N GLN A 59 -14.87 3.72 -2.45
CA GLN A 59 -15.17 2.29 -2.61
C GLN A 59 -14.12 1.55 -3.45
N ASN A 60 -13.30 2.27 -4.22
CA ASN A 60 -12.18 1.69 -4.95
C ASN A 60 -10.96 1.40 -4.05
N TYR A 61 -11.05 1.76 -2.76
CA TYR A 61 -10.02 1.56 -1.77
C TYR A 61 -10.53 0.67 -0.65
N SER A 62 -9.66 -0.18 -0.12
CA SER A 62 -9.91 -0.91 1.11
C SER A 62 -8.63 -1.06 1.88
N GLY A 63 -8.72 -1.34 3.18
CA GLY A 63 -7.50 -1.57 3.93
C GLY A 63 -7.72 -2.29 5.24
N LYS A 64 -6.61 -2.75 5.80
CA LYS A 64 -6.55 -3.35 7.13
C LYS A 64 -5.33 -2.83 7.88
N ARG A 65 -5.40 -2.82 9.21
CA ARG A 65 -4.25 -2.50 10.08
C ARG A 65 -4.16 -3.42 11.28
N TRP A 66 -2.96 -3.58 11.81
CA TRP A 66 -2.70 -4.36 13.02
C TRP A 66 -1.33 -3.99 13.62
N ASN A 67 -1.17 -4.39 14.89
CA ASN A 67 0.09 -4.35 15.61
C ASN A 67 0.57 -5.77 15.92
N TYR A 68 1.86 -5.91 16.19
CA TYR A 68 2.45 -7.13 16.70
C TYR A 68 2.80 -6.99 18.18
N ARG A 69 2.77 -8.12 18.89
CA ARG A 69 3.34 -8.20 20.23
C ARG A 69 4.73 -8.81 20.14
N ARG A 70 5.72 -8.11 20.68
CA ARG A 70 7.05 -8.66 20.82
C ARG A 70 7.02 -9.76 21.89
N THR A 71 7.31 -10.98 21.48
CA THR A 71 7.41 -12.14 22.37
C THR A 71 8.65 -12.96 21.99
N ALA A 72 9.02 -13.95 22.82
CA ALA A 72 10.09 -14.88 22.50
C ALA A 72 9.66 -16.00 21.51
N ASN A 73 8.36 -16.11 21.22
CA ASN A 73 7.84 -17.16 20.35
C ASN A 73 8.17 -16.87 18.88
N TYR A 74 8.33 -17.94 18.10
CA TYR A 74 8.48 -17.84 16.66
C TYR A 74 7.15 -17.43 16.01
N GLY A 75 7.21 -16.42 15.13
CA GLY A 75 6.02 -15.77 14.58
C GLY A 75 5.45 -14.71 15.52
N SER A 76 4.56 -13.86 15.01
CA SER A 76 3.86 -12.86 15.82
C SER A 76 2.40 -12.85 15.44
N ASP A 77 1.55 -13.13 16.43
CA ASP A 77 0.11 -12.92 16.30
C ASP A 77 -0.17 -11.46 15.94
N GLU A 78 -1.21 -11.26 15.15
CA GLU A 78 -1.70 -9.95 14.76
C GLU A 78 -2.74 -9.49 15.78
N TYR A 79 -2.63 -8.23 16.21
CA TYR A 79 -3.53 -7.62 17.19
C TYR A 79 -4.15 -6.34 16.64
N SER A 80 -5.40 -6.12 17.03
CA SER A 80 -6.14 -4.91 16.70
C SER A 80 -5.39 -3.68 17.21
N VAL A 81 -5.34 -2.64 16.37
CA VAL A 81 -4.81 -1.32 16.74
C VAL A 81 -5.81 -0.61 17.66
N ALA A 82 -7.11 -0.74 17.39
CA ALA A 82 -8.18 -0.12 18.18
C ALA A 82 -8.40 -0.81 19.54
N THR A 83 -8.19 -2.13 19.61
CA THR A 83 -8.38 -2.93 20.83
C THR A 83 -7.15 -3.83 21.05
N PRO A 84 -6.07 -3.35 21.69
CA PRO A 84 -4.77 -4.04 21.71
C PRO A 84 -4.79 -5.49 22.21
N GLU A 85 -5.71 -5.86 23.09
CA GLU A 85 -5.89 -7.23 23.61
C GLU A 85 -6.62 -8.19 22.66
N ARG A 86 -7.27 -7.67 21.61
CA ARG A 86 -8.02 -8.45 20.64
C ARG A 86 -7.11 -8.92 19.52
N LYS A 87 -7.00 -10.24 19.33
CA LYS A 87 -6.35 -10.82 18.15
C LYS A 87 -7.12 -10.48 16.87
N GLY A 88 -6.39 -10.27 15.79
CA GLY A 88 -6.91 -9.99 14.45
C GLY A 88 -6.55 -8.60 13.95
N ARG A 89 -7.03 -8.31 12.73
CA ARG A 89 -6.83 -7.04 12.05
C ARG A 89 -8.06 -6.15 12.19
N ASP A 90 -7.85 -4.84 12.21
CA ASP A 90 -8.92 -3.86 12.04
C ASP A 90 -9.11 -3.58 10.56
N THR A 91 -10.36 -3.42 10.12
CA THR A 91 -10.66 -2.83 8.81
C THR A 91 -10.45 -1.33 8.89
N LEU A 92 -9.88 -0.72 7.85
CA LEU A 92 -9.82 0.73 7.72
C LEU A 92 -11.16 1.26 7.23
N ASP A 93 -11.68 2.28 7.88
CA ASP A 93 -12.83 3.03 7.40
C ASP A 93 -12.34 4.22 6.56
N ILE A 94 -12.37 4.08 5.23
CA ILE A 94 -11.92 5.09 4.28
C ILE A 94 -13.14 5.93 3.89
N THR A 95 -13.25 7.13 4.46
CA THR A 95 -14.46 7.94 4.36
C THR A 95 -14.46 8.89 3.16
N ALA A 96 -13.28 9.23 2.62
CA ALA A 96 -13.17 10.06 1.42
C ALA A 96 -11.84 9.84 0.69
N ALA A 97 -11.85 10.12 -0.61
CA ALA A 97 -10.66 10.22 -1.45
C ALA A 97 -10.63 11.56 -2.18
N LYS A 98 -9.48 12.23 -2.20
CA LYS A 98 -9.25 13.47 -2.94
C LYS A 98 -8.05 13.32 -3.85
N VAL A 99 -8.20 13.70 -5.12
CA VAL A 99 -7.11 13.66 -6.10
C VAL A 99 -6.47 15.05 -6.26
N SER A 100 -5.14 15.09 -6.38
CA SER A 100 -4.39 16.30 -6.69
C SER A 100 -4.71 16.84 -8.10
N PRO A 101 -4.44 18.12 -8.38
CA PRO A 101 -4.71 18.72 -9.68
C PRO A 101 -3.99 18.04 -10.86
N ASP A 102 -2.81 17.47 -10.63
CA ASP A 102 -2.05 16.71 -11.65
C ASP A 102 -2.57 15.28 -11.86
N GLY A 103 -3.57 14.86 -11.08
CA GLY A 103 -4.18 13.54 -11.14
C GLY A 103 -3.32 12.41 -10.55
N LYS A 104 -2.18 12.72 -9.93
CA LYS A 104 -1.19 11.72 -9.54
C LYS A 104 -1.16 11.38 -8.06
N THR A 105 -1.74 12.19 -7.20
CA THR A 105 -1.75 11.92 -5.75
C THR A 105 -3.18 11.80 -5.26
N VAL A 106 -3.47 10.69 -4.60
CA VAL A 106 -4.74 10.49 -3.88
C VAL A 106 -4.49 10.64 -2.39
N THR A 107 -5.28 11.49 -1.74
CA THR A 107 -5.33 11.61 -0.29
C THR A 107 -6.57 10.89 0.22
N LEU A 108 -6.35 9.83 1.00
CA LEU A 108 -7.39 9.04 1.63
C LEU A 108 -7.63 9.54 3.05
N ALA A 109 -8.84 10.03 3.32
CA ALA A 109 -9.30 10.27 4.68
C ALA A 109 -9.68 8.92 5.30
N ILE A 110 -9.08 8.62 6.46
CA ILE A 110 -9.30 7.38 7.18
C ILE A 110 -9.76 7.77 8.58
N ASP A 111 -10.93 7.26 8.97
CA ASP A 111 -11.44 7.48 10.32
C ASP A 111 -10.56 6.77 11.34
N ASP A 112 -10.35 7.44 12.48
CA ASP A 112 -9.46 6.99 13.54
C ASP A 112 -8.03 6.66 13.05
N LEU A 113 -7.45 7.48 12.16
CA LEU A 113 -6.06 7.29 11.70
C LEU A 113 -5.07 7.34 12.88
N ARG A 114 -4.26 6.29 13.02
CA ARG A 114 -3.36 6.08 14.16
C ARG A 114 -2.05 5.42 13.74
N PRO A 115 -0.98 5.55 14.55
CA PRO A 115 0.18 4.70 14.43
C PRO A 115 -0.18 3.21 14.44
N ALA A 116 0.45 2.46 13.54
CA ALA A 116 0.25 1.02 13.37
C ALA A 116 1.54 0.39 12.84
N ASN A 117 1.90 -0.81 13.33
CA ASN A 117 3.06 -1.55 12.83
C ASN A 117 2.85 -1.93 11.36
N VAL A 118 1.64 -2.36 11.02
CA VAL A 118 1.28 -2.65 9.63
C VAL A 118 -0.07 -2.06 9.29
N GLN A 119 -0.11 -1.39 8.16
CA GLN A 119 -1.32 -1.01 7.46
C GLN A 119 -1.18 -1.43 5.99
N ILE A 120 -2.18 -2.14 5.47
CA ILE A 120 -2.31 -2.45 4.05
C ILE A 120 -3.42 -1.59 3.49
N ILE A 121 -3.14 -0.92 2.37
CA ILE A 121 -4.14 -0.26 1.53
C ILE A 121 -4.14 -0.96 0.17
N ARG A 122 -5.30 -1.43 -0.24
CA ARG A 122 -5.57 -2.00 -1.56
C ARG A 122 -6.36 -0.99 -2.38
N PHE A 123 -6.11 -0.99 -3.68
CA PHE A 123 -6.83 -0.16 -4.60
C PHE A 123 -7.04 -0.87 -5.94
N ASN A 124 -8.22 -0.63 -6.52
CA ASN A 124 -8.61 -1.08 -7.85
C ASN A 124 -9.00 0.16 -8.65
N LEU A 125 -8.08 0.62 -9.49
CA LEU A 125 -8.16 1.93 -10.15
C LEU A 125 -7.79 1.80 -11.62
N LYS A 126 -8.04 2.87 -12.39
CA LYS A 126 -7.51 3.07 -13.73
C LYS A 126 -6.69 4.35 -13.81
N ALA A 127 -5.68 4.31 -14.65
CA ALA A 127 -5.04 5.50 -15.15
C ALA A 127 -5.98 6.26 -16.10
N LYS A 128 -5.66 7.53 -16.37
CA LYS A 128 -6.45 8.39 -17.28
C LYS A 128 -6.58 7.81 -18.70
N ASP A 129 -5.67 6.94 -19.11
CA ASP A 129 -5.71 6.23 -20.39
C ASP A 129 -6.50 4.90 -20.35
N GLY A 130 -7.11 4.57 -19.20
CA GLY A 130 -7.88 3.34 -18.98
C GLY A 130 -7.05 2.13 -18.54
N THR A 131 -5.72 2.26 -18.45
CA THR A 131 -4.86 1.15 -17.98
C THR A 131 -5.14 0.84 -16.51
N PRO A 132 -5.40 -0.43 -16.13
CA PRO A 132 -5.62 -0.79 -14.73
C PRO A 132 -4.39 -0.52 -13.85
N VAL A 133 -4.64 -0.02 -12.64
CA VAL A 133 -3.67 0.25 -11.58
C VAL A 133 -4.15 -0.46 -10.33
N ASN A 134 -4.00 -1.79 -10.31
CA ASN A 134 -4.53 -2.64 -9.25
C ASN A 134 -3.38 -3.20 -8.43
N SER A 135 -3.30 -2.80 -7.16
CA SER A 135 -2.20 -3.21 -6.29
C SER A 135 -2.54 -2.99 -4.82
N GLU A 136 -1.57 -3.30 -3.97
CA GLU A 136 -1.62 -2.97 -2.56
C GLU A 136 -0.29 -2.37 -2.09
N ILE A 137 -0.36 -1.52 -1.07
CA ILE A 137 0.80 -0.99 -0.37
C ILE A 137 0.70 -1.45 1.07
N GLN A 138 1.73 -2.14 1.54
CA GLN A 138 1.93 -2.43 2.95
C GLN A 138 2.95 -1.43 3.52
N HIS A 139 2.58 -0.72 4.58
CA HIS A 139 3.42 0.29 5.21
C HIS A 139 3.23 0.34 6.73
N THR A 140 4.10 1.08 7.41
CA THR A 140 4.05 1.34 8.85
C THR A 140 3.73 2.80 9.06
N ILE A 141 2.78 3.10 9.96
CA ILE A 141 2.58 4.46 10.47
C ILE A 141 3.33 4.54 11.80
N HIS A 142 4.55 5.06 11.78
CA HIS A 142 5.33 5.26 13.00
C HIS A 142 4.81 6.45 13.82
N ALA A 143 4.53 7.56 13.13
CA ALA A 143 3.99 8.79 13.69
C ALA A 143 3.11 9.50 12.64
N ILE A 144 2.22 10.37 13.11
CA ILE A 144 1.42 11.27 12.28
C ILE A 144 1.91 12.69 12.61
N PRO A 145 2.67 13.35 11.72
CA PRO A 145 3.19 14.71 11.94
C PRO A 145 2.10 15.78 12.17
#